data_AF-A0A1V6N539-F1
#
_entry.id   AF-A0A1V6N539-F1
#
_cell.length_a   1.000
_cell.length_b   1.000
_cell.length_c   1.000
_cell.angle_alpha   90.00
_cell.angle_beta   90.00
_cell.angle_gamma   90.00
#
_symmetry.space_group_name_H-M   'P 1'
#
loop_
_entity.id
_entity.type
_entity.pdbx_description
1 polymer ?
#
loop_
_entity_poly.entity_id
_entity_poly.type
_entity_poly.pdbx_seq_one_letter_code
_entity_poly.pdbx_strand_id
1 'polypeptide(L)'
;MVIKLLKEEGCPDWVIEHSLAVWNKAKEISKNFDVSQELIEEAALLHDIGRSKTNEINHAIIGANLAIENGFSNEVASIIEKHVGSGISKKEAVELGLPEKDYIPSTIEEKIISHADNLIHGIEEVDIEFIINKWKNYQINNLEESVDRLKKVHDELITRFEK
;
A
#
# COMPACT_ATOMS: atom_id res chain seq x y z
N MET A 1 -19.18 4.50 -2.49
CA MET A 1 -18.82 5.72 -3.25
C MET A 1 -17.48 5.53 -3.95
N VAL A 2 -16.45 5.08 -3.22
CA VAL A 2 -15.09 4.81 -3.73
C VAL A 2 -15.03 3.84 -4.92
N ILE A 3 -15.71 2.69 -4.88
CA ILE A 3 -15.72 1.74 -6.01
C ILE A 3 -16.26 2.37 -7.31
N LYS A 4 -17.24 3.27 -7.19
CA LYS A 4 -17.78 3.98 -8.35
C LYS A 4 -16.72 4.91 -8.94
N LEU A 5 -15.99 5.63 -8.10
CA LEU A 5 -14.87 6.47 -8.53
C LEU A 5 -13.78 5.66 -9.23
N LEU A 6 -13.36 4.50 -8.69
CA LEU A 6 -12.36 3.65 -9.36
C LEU A 6 -12.78 3.30 -10.80
N LYS A 7 -14.07 2.99 -11.00
CA LYS A 7 -14.62 2.72 -12.34
C LYS A 7 -14.64 3.96 -13.24
N GLU A 8 -15.00 5.12 -12.68
CA GLU A 8 -15.03 6.39 -13.40
C GLU A 8 -13.62 6.86 -13.82
N GLU A 9 -12.60 6.63 -12.98
CA GLU A 9 -11.19 6.90 -13.32
C GLU A 9 -10.61 5.94 -14.35
N GLY A 10 -11.28 4.80 -14.59
CA GLY A 10 -10.88 3.79 -15.56
C GLY A 10 -9.96 2.71 -14.99
N CYS A 11 -9.99 2.45 -13.68
CA CYS A 11 -9.28 1.31 -13.11
C CYS A 11 -9.81 0.00 -13.71
N PRO A 12 -8.91 -0.92 -14.12
CA PRO A 12 -9.31 -2.23 -14.60
C PRO A 12 -9.90 -3.08 -13.47
N ASP A 13 -10.73 -4.07 -13.81
CA ASP A 13 -11.44 -4.90 -12.81
C ASP A 13 -10.48 -5.58 -11.83
N TRP A 14 -9.32 -6.04 -12.28
CA TRP A 14 -8.33 -6.68 -11.41
C TRP A 14 -7.78 -5.74 -10.32
N VAL A 15 -7.70 -4.43 -10.59
CA VAL A 15 -7.32 -3.43 -9.57
C VAL A 15 -8.43 -3.28 -8.54
N ILE A 16 -9.69 -3.24 -8.99
CA ILE A 16 -10.84 -3.09 -8.10
C ILE A 16 -10.98 -4.32 -7.19
N GLU A 17 -10.81 -5.52 -7.76
CA GLU A 17 -10.84 -6.78 -7.02
C GLU A 17 -9.68 -6.88 -6.02
N HIS A 18 -8.47 -6.50 -6.43
CA HIS A 18 -7.31 -6.42 -5.54
C HIS A 18 -7.55 -5.43 -4.38
N SER A 19 -7.97 -4.20 -4.66
CA SER A 19 -8.31 -3.19 -3.65
C SER A 19 -9.35 -3.68 -2.64
N LEU A 20 -10.35 -4.47 -3.07
CA LEU A 20 -11.33 -5.07 -2.18
C LEU A 20 -10.72 -6.14 -1.25
N ALA A 21 -9.81 -6.97 -1.78
CA ALA A 21 -9.08 -7.94 -0.97
C ALA A 21 -8.17 -7.25 0.05
N VAL A 22 -7.42 -6.23 -0.36
CA VAL A 22 -6.58 -5.40 0.51
C VAL A 22 -7.41 -4.72 1.59
N TRP A 23 -8.57 -4.14 1.24
CA TRP A 23 -9.47 -3.54 2.22
C TRP A 23 -9.94 -4.53 3.28
N ASN A 24 -10.33 -5.74 2.88
CA ASN A 24 -10.74 -6.77 3.84
C ASN A 24 -9.61 -7.13 4.81
N LYS A 25 -8.38 -7.28 4.32
CA LYS A 25 -7.22 -7.56 5.17
C LYS A 25 -6.86 -6.36 6.06
N ALA A 26 -6.83 -5.14 5.51
CA ALA A 26 -6.57 -3.92 6.27
C ALA A 26 -7.59 -3.73 7.42
N LYS A 27 -8.87 -4.01 7.15
CA LYS A 27 -9.95 -3.99 8.15
C LYS A 27 -9.81 -5.07 9.22
N GLU A 28 -9.20 -6.20 8.89
CA GLU A 28 -8.88 -7.23 9.88
C GLU A 28 -7.79 -6.73 10.83
N ILE A 29 -6.67 -6.25 10.26
CA ILE A 29 -5.52 -5.75 11.00
C ILE A 29 -5.92 -4.56 11.88
N SER A 30 -6.72 -3.63 11.34
CA SER A 30 -7.12 -2.38 12.02
C SER A 30 -7.89 -2.61 13.33
N LYS A 31 -8.53 -3.77 13.52
CA LYS A 31 -9.27 -4.11 14.77
C LYS A 31 -8.38 -4.12 16.01
N ASN A 32 -7.08 -4.29 15.81
CA ASN A 32 -6.10 -4.33 16.90
C ASN A 32 -5.57 -2.94 17.28
N PHE A 33 -6.07 -1.87 16.65
CA PHE A 33 -5.56 -0.51 16.77
C PHE A 33 -6.69 0.52 16.91
N ASP A 34 -6.39 1.64 17.56
CA ASP A 34 -7.29 2.79 17.63
C ASP A 34 -7.09 3.68 16.40
N VAL A 35 -7.70 3.29 15.28
CA VAL A 35 -7.58 3.97 13.98
C VAL A 35 -8.95 4.25 13.36
N SER A 36 -9.03 5.30 12.55
CA SER A 36 -10.24 5.64 11.80
C SER A 36 -10.57 4.56 10.76
N GLN A 37 -11.72 3.91 10.93
CA GLN A 37 -12.16 2.87 10.00
C GLN A 37 -12.56 3.44 8.63
N GLU A 38 -13.03 4.69 8.60
CA GLU A 38 -13.32 5.41 7.35
C GLU A 38 -12.03 5.65 6.57
N LEU A 39 -10.97 6.11 7.24
CA LEU A 39 -9.65 6.31 6.63
C LEU A 39 -9.08 4.99 6.08
N ILE A 40 -9.18 3.89 6.84
CA ILE A 40 -8.75 2.55 6.38
C ILE A 40 -9.53 2.11 5.15
N GLU A 41 -10.85 2.31 5.12
CA GLU A 41 -11.68 1.96 3.97
C GLU A 41 -11.29 2.76 2.72
N GLU A 42 -11.24 4.08 2.83
CA GLU A 42 -10.92 4.95 1.71
C GLU A 42 -9.51 4.68 1.17
N ALA A 43 -8.52 4.64 2.06
CA ALA A 43 -7.12 4.45 1.66
C ALA A 43 -6.86 3.06 1.08
N ALA A 44 -7.42 1.99 1.66
CA ALA A 44 -7.26 0.64 1.13
C ALA A 44 -7.89 0.50 -0.26
N LEU A 45 -9.08 1.06 -0.46
CA LEU A 45 -9.77 0.96 -1.75
C LEU A 45 -9.08 1.80 -2.84
N LEU A 46 -8.49 2.94 -2.47
CA LEU A 46 -7.85 3.89 -3.38
C LEU A 46 -6.35 3.69 -3.57
N HIS A 47 -5.67 2.84 -2.79
CA HIS A 47 -4.20 2.72 -2.81
C HIS A 47 -3.61 2.59 -4.22
N ASP A 48 -4.30 1.86 -5.10
CA ASP A 48 -3.88 1.60 -6.48
C ASP A 48 -4.64 2.43 -7.54
N ILE A 49 -5.37 3.49 -7.17
CA ILE A 49 -6.16 4.29 -8.14
C ILE A 49 -5.30 4.88 -9.28
N GLY A 50 -4.01 5.13 -9.03
CA GLY A 50 -3.05 5.56 -10.05
C GLY A 50 -2.83 4.54 -11.17
N ARG A 51 -3.19 3.26 -10.97
CA ARG A 51 -3.19 2.21 -12.02
C ARG A 51 -4.16 2.48 -13.15
N SER A 52 -5.12 3.37 -12.95
CA SER A 52 -5.93 3.91 -14.05
C SER A 52 -5.12 4.68 -15.10
N LYS A 53 -3.94 5.20 -14.73
CA LYS A 53 -3.09 6.03 -15.60
C LYS A 53 -1.76 5.36 -15.95
N THR A 54 -1.21 4.52 -15.07
CA THR A 54 0.10 3.88 -15.30
C THR A 54 0.29 2.58 -14.52
N ASN A 55 1.00 1.62 -15.11
CA ASN A 55 1.45 0.40 -14.43
C ASN A 55 2.88 0.53 -13.84
N GLU A 56 3.50 1.70 -13.97
CA GLU A 56 4.83 1.97 -13.45
C GLU A 56 4.81 2.32 -11.95
N ILE A 57 5.98 2.37 -11.33
CA ILE A 57 6.12 2.62 -9.88
C ILE A 57 5.55 3.97 -9.43
N ASN A 58 5.50 4.97 -10.32
CA ASN A 58 4.94 6.29 -10.05
C ASN A 58 3.40 6.34 -9.93
N HIS A 59 2.68 5.22 -10.10
CA HIS A 59 1.25 5.14 -9.84
C HIS A 59 0.87 5.61 -8.43
N ALA A 60 1.70 5.38 -7.42
CA ALA A 60 1.44 5.82 -6.05
C ALA A 60 1.35 7.36 -5.96
N ILE A 61 2.25 8.07 -6.64
CA ILE A 61 2.26 9.54 -6.68
C ILE A 61 1.07 10.06 -7.49
N ILE A 62 0.79 9.45 -8.64
CA ILE A 62 -0.36 9.82 -9.46
C ILE A 62 -1.66 9.56 -8.69
N GLY A 63 -1.76 8.43 -8.00
CA GLY A 63 -2.91 8.06 -7.19
C GLY A 63 -3.15 9.01 -6.03
N ALA A 64 -2.08 9.46 -5.37
CA ALA A 64 -2.17 10.46 -4.32
C ALA A 64 -2.75 11.78 -4.84
N ASN A 65 -2.30 12.24 -6.02
CA ASN A 65 -2.86 13.44 -6.66
C ASN A 65 -4.32 13.25 -7.05
N LEU A 66 -4.69 12.11 -7.64
CA LEU A 66 -6.08 11.79 -8.00
C LEU A 66 -7.00 11.78 -6.79
N ALA A 67 -6.53 11.28 -5.64
CA ALA A 67 -7.30 11.31 -4.40
C ALA A 67 -7.59 12.75 -3.95
N ILE A 68 -6.60 13.64 -4.00
CA ILE A 68 -6.79 15.07 -3.67
C ILE A 68 -7.74 15.75 -4.66
N GLU A 69 -7.57 15.50 -5.96
CA GLU A 69 -8.44 16.06 -7.01
C GLU A 69 -9.89 15.63 -6.85
N ASN A 70 -10.13 14.41 -6.34
CA ASN A 70 -11.45 13.88 -6.04
C ASN A 70 -11.97 14.22 -4.63
N GLY A 71 -11.27 15.06 -3.88
CA GLY A 71 -11.73 15.62 -2.61
C GLY A 71 -11.47 14.75 -1.37
N PHE A 72 -10.62 13.72 -1.47
CA PHE A 72 -10.19 12.94 -0.31
C PHE A 72 -9.15 13.70 0.54
N SER A 73 -8.98 13.26 1.78
CA SER A 73 -8.07 13.92 2.73
C SER A 73 -6.60 13.77 2.33
N ASN A 74 -5.75 14.65 2.87
CA ASN A 74 -4.29 14.52 2.74
C ASN A 74 -3.77 13.23 3.40
N GLU A 75 -4.49 12.67 4.37
CA GLU A 75 -4.13 11.40 5.00
C GLU A 75 -4.32 10.23 4.02
N VAL A 76 -5.44 10.19 3.30
CA VAL A 76 -5.67 9.21 2.22
C VAL A 76 -4.58 9.34 1.16
N ALA A 77 -4.30 10.57 0.69
CA ALA A 77 -3.27 10.79 -0.31
C ALA A 77 -1.86 10.37 0.17
N SER A 78 -1.51 10.64 1.44
CA SER A 78 -0.23 10.23 2.03
C SER A 78 -0.09 8.72 2.09
N ILE A 79 -1.16 8.00 2.45
CA ILE A 79 -1.16 6.53 2.46
C ILE A 79 -0.97 5.98 1.04
N ILE A 80 -1.71 6.51 0.07
CA ILE A 80 -1.58 6.11 -1.35
C ILE A 80 -0.15 6.36 -1.84
N GLU A 81 0.47 7.49 -1.51
CA GLU A 81 1.82 7.81 -1.97
C GLU A 81 2.90 6.87 -1.42
N LYS A 82 2.66 6.26 -0.25
CA LYS A 82 3.65 5.50 0.53
C LYS A 82 3.40 3.99 0.59
N HIS A 83 2.35 3.49 -0.06
CA HIS A 83 1.95 2.09 0.13
C HIS A 83 2.92 1.05 -0.49
N VAL A 84 3.71 1.45 -1.49
CA VAL A 84 4.50 0.53 -2.33
C VAL A 84 5.55 -0.23 -1.53
N GLY A 85 5.49 -1.56 -1.59
CA GLY A 85 6.44 -2.45 -0.91
C GLY A 85 6.40 -2.24 0.60
N SER A 86 7.55 -2.18 1.27
CA SER A 86 7.67 -1.76 2.68
C SER A 86 8.09 -0.30 2.82
N GLY A 87 7.67 0.54 1.87
CA GLY A 87 8.12 1.92 1.74
C GLY A 87 9.42 2.09 0.96
N ILE A 88 9.57 3.27 0.35
CA ILE A 88 10.71 3.65 -0.51
C ILE A 88 11.46 4.81 0.17
N SER A 89 12.71 4.57 0.56
CA SER A 89 13.57 5.60 1.14
C SER A 89 13.90 6.69 0.11
N LYS A 90 14.35 7.84 0.61
CA LYS A 90 14.79 8.97 -0.21
C LYS A 90 15.85 8.60 -1.26
N LYS A 91 16.76 7.68 -0.91
CA LYS A 91 17.81 7.20 -1.82
C LYS A 91 17.23 6.29 -2.91
N GLU A 92 16.38 5.34 -2.51
CA GLU A 92 15.70 4.42 -3.44
C GLU A 92 14.81 5.20 -4.43
N ALA A 93 14.13 6.25 -3.96
CA ALA A 93 13.30 7.11 -4.81
C ALA A 93 14.10 7.69 -5.99
N VAL A 94 15.32 8.21 -5.74
CA VAL A 94 16.19 8.74 -6.79
C VAL A 94 16.60 7.65 -7.77
N GLU A 95 16.96 6.46 -7.28
CA GLU A 95 17.34 5.32 -8.12
C GLU A 95 16.17 4.83 -9.00
N LEU A 96 14.94 4.97 -8.51
CA LEU A 96 13.70 4.59 -9.18
C LEU A 96 13.14 5.71 -10.09
N GLY A 97 13.82 6.86 -10.16
CA GLY A 97 13.37 8.02 -10.95
C GLY A 97 12.16 8.75 -10.38
N LEU A 98 11.85 8.52 -9.10
CA LEU A 98 10.81 9.24 -8.35
C LEU A 98 11.36 10.56 -7.79
N PRO A 99 10.47 11.53 -7.45
CA PRO A 99 10.88 12.73 -6.72
C PRO A 99 11.62 12.36 -5.44
N GLU A 100 12.71 13.09 -5.16
CA GLU A 100 13.62 12.86 -4.03
C GLU A 100 12.93 13.14 -2.67
N LYS A 101 12.18 12.17 -2.17
CA LYS A 101 11.35 12.23 -0.97
C LYS A 101 11.37 10.88 -0.25
N ASP A 102 11.11 10.89 1.05
CA ASP A 102 10.91 9.68 1.84
C ASP A 102 9.46 9.21 1.76
N TYR A 103 9.25 7.99 1.26
CA TYR A 103 7.96 7.34 1.10
C TYR A 103 7.81 6.13 2.05
N ILE A 104 8.58 6.10 3.14
CA ILE A 104 8.43 5.05 4.16
C ILE A 104 7.16 5.31 5.00
N PRO A 105 6.26 4.32 5.17
CA PRO A 105 5.13 4.39 6.08
C PRO A 105 5.55 4.78 7.49
N SER A 106 4.90 5.82 8.02
CA SER A 106 5.25 6.48 9.27
C SER A 106 4.10 6.44 10.30
N THR A 107 2.86 6.56 9.85
CA THR A 107 1.68 6.38 10.71
C THR A 107 1.25 4.93 10.77
N ILE A 108 0.38 4.60 11.73
CA ILE A 108 -0.12 3.24 11.85
C ILE A 108 -1.03 2.87 10.67
N GLU A 109 -1.84 3.81 10.18
CA GLU A 109 -2.71 3.61 9.02
C GLU A 109 -1.89 3.38 7.73
N GLU A 110 -0.82 4.17 7.52
CA GLU A 110 0.10 3.97 6.39
C GLU A 110 0.71 2.55 6.43
N LYS A 111 1.15 2.10 7.61
CA LYS A 111 1.69 0.74 7.78
C LYS A 111 0.63 -0.33 7.54
N ILE A 112 -0.59 -0.16 8.05
CA ILE A 112 -1.68 -1.12 7.88
C ILE A 112 -1.99 -1.30 6.39
N ILE A 113 -2.15 -0.22 5.62
CA ILE A 113 -2.50 -0.33 4.20
C ILE A 113 -1.35 -0.92 3.39
N SER A 114 -0.12 -0.41 3.57
CA SER A 114 1.07 -0.93 2.88
C SER A 114 1.30 -2.42 3.18
N HIS A 115 1.09 -2.84 4.42
CA HIS A 115 1.29 -4.23 4.80
C HIS A 115 0.14 -5.15 4.34
N ALA A 116 -1.10 -4.66 4.41
CA ALA A 116 -2.25 -5.40 3.86
C ALA A 116 -2.10 -5.63 2.35
N ASP A 117 -1.62 -4.63 1.60
CA ASP A 117 -1.29 -4.76 0.18
C ASP A 117 -0.24 -5.85 -0.04
N ASN A 118 0.88 -5.81 0.70
CA ASN A 118 1.92 -6.85 0.59
C ASN A 118 1.37 -8.28 0.82
N LEU A 119 0.48 -8.45 1.80
CA LEU A 119 -0.13 -9.74 2.15
C LEU A 119 -1.19 -10.22 1.15
N ILE A 120 -1.49 -9.46 0.10
CA ILE A 120 -2.43 -9.87 -0.96
C ILE A 120 -1.68 -9.98 -2.30
N HIS A 121 -1.65 -11.18 -2.87
CA HIS A 121 -1.15 -11.39 -4.22
C HIS A 121 -2.29 -11.61 -5.21
N GLY A 122 -2.58 -10.59 -6.03
CA GLY A 122 -3.78 -10.57 -6.85
C GLY A 122 -5.00 -10.38 -5.95
N ILE A 123 -5.69 -11.46 -5.62
CA ILE A 123 -6.82 -11.44 -4.66
C ILE A 123 -6.62 -12.42 -3.50
N GLU A 124 -5.53 -13.18 -3.51
CA GLU A 124 -5.26 -14.24 -2.54
C GLU A 124 -4.34 -13.75 -1.44
N GLU A 125 -4.61 -14.18 -0.21
CA GLU A 125 -3.74 -13.90 0.92
C GLU A 125 -2.46 -14.76 0.86
N VAL A 126 -1.32 -14.15 1.17
CA VAL A 126 0.00 -14.79 1.18
C VAL A 126 0.76 -14.50 2.47
N ASP A 127 1.73 -15.35 2.80
CA ASP A 127 2.59 -15.17 3.96
C ASP A 127 3.80 -14.25 3.67
N ILE A 128 4.51 -13.87 4.73
CA ILE A 128 5.68 -13.00 4.62
C ILE A 128 6.83 -13.67 3.85
N GLU A 129 6.99 -14.98 3.98
CA GLU A 129 7.98 -15.76 3.23
C GLU A 129 7.75 -15.68 1.73
N PHE A 130 6.50 -15.74 1.26
CA PHE A 130 6.13 -15.56 -0.14
C PHE A 130 6.57 -14.18 -0.64
N ILE A 131 6.28 -13.11 0.12
CA ILE A 131 6.64 -11.73 -0.23
C ILE A 131 8.16 -11.58 -0.32
N ILE A 132 8.90 -12.07 0.68
CA ILE A 132 10.37 -12.02 0.72
C ILE A 132 10.97 -12.76 -0.48
N ASN A 133 10.46 -13.93 -0.81
CA ASN A 133 10.93 -14.72 -1.96
C ASN A 133 10.60 -14.03 -3.29
N LYS A 134 9.42 -13.42 -3.40
CA LYS A 134 9.03 -12.59 -4.54
C LYS A 134 10.01 -11.43 -4.74
N TRP A 135 10.35 -10.69 -3.68
CA TRP A 135 11.29 -9.56 -3.76
C TRP A 135 12.73 -9.97 -4.09
N LYS A 136 13.20 -11.12 -3.57
CA LYS A 136 14.49 -11.70 -3.97
C LYS A 136 14.57 -11.93 -5.48
N ASN A 137 13.48 -12.39 -6.09
CA ASN A 137 13.43 -12.65 -7.53
C ASN A 137 13.43 -11.37 -8.38
N TYR A 138 12.92 -10.25 -7.84
CA TYR A 138 12.88 -8.95 -8.53
C TYR A 138 14.18 -8.13 -8.44
N GLN A 139 15.22 -8.63 -7.77
CA GLN A 139 16.51 -7.92 -7.61
C GLN A 139 16.34 -6.48 -7.08
N ILE A 140 15.49 -6.30 -6.07
CA ILE A 140 15.24 -5.00 -5.45
C ILE A 140 16.56 -4.46 -4.85
N ASN A 141 16.87 -3.19 -5.13
CA ASN A 141 17.99 -2.50 -4.48
C ASN A 141 17.77 -2.43 -2.96
N ASN A 142 18.83 -2.58 -2.17
CA ASN A 142 18.74 -2.59 -0.69
C ASN A 142 17.74 -3.62 -0.14
N LEU A 143 17.62 -4.78 -0.79
CA LEU A 143 16.71 -5.87 -0.41
C LEU A 143 16.75 -6.21 1.08
N GLU A 144 17.94 -6.29 1.69
CA GLU A 144 18.10 -6.62 3.10
C GLU A 144 17.38 -5.60 4.01
N GLU A 145 17.53 -4.31 3.72
CA GLU A 145 16.88 -3.24 4.48
C GLU A 145 15.35 -3.27 4.28
N SER A 146 14.90 -3.46 3.05
CA SER A 146 13.46 -3.59 2.74
C SER A 146 12.84 -4.80 3.45
N VAL A 147 13.52 -5.95 3.45
CA VAL A 147 13.07 -7.15 4.16
C VAL A 147 13.04 -6.94 5.67
N ASP A 148 14.03 -6.23 6.23
CA ASP A 148 14.04 -5.89 7.66
C ASP A 148 12.88 -4.96 8.03
N ARG A 149 12.58 -3.95 7.21
CA ARG A 149 11.38 -3.09 7.38
C ARG A 149 10.10 -3.91 7.33
N LEU A 150 9.93 -4.77 6.33
CA LEU A 150 8.76 -5.64 6.18
C LEU A 150 8.55 -6.52 7.42
N LYS A 151 9.61 -7.16 7.92
CA LYS A 151 9.54 -8.02 9.11
C LYS A 151 9.16 -7.26 10.37
N LYS A 152 9.72 -6.06 10.57
CA LYS A 152 9.37 -5.19 11.70
C LYS A 152 7.91 -4.79 11.68
N VAL A 153 7.40 -4.39 10.51
CA VAL A 153 5.98 -4.05 10.34
C VAL A 153 5.10 -5.29 10.52
N HIS A 154 5.51 -6.45 10.02
CA HIS A 154 4.76 -7.69 10.21
C HIS A 154 4.65 -8.10 11.68
N ASP A 155 5.74 -8.00 12.44
CA ASP A 155 5.71 -8.23 13.90
C ASP A 155 4.79 -7.23 14.62
N GLU A 156 4.88 -5.95 14.23
CA GLU A 156 4.05 -4.87 14.77
C GLU A 156 2.56 -5.07 14.48
N LEU A 157 2.19 -5.58 13.31
CA LEU A 157 0.80 -5.62 12.86
C LEU A 157 0.13 -6.98 13.06
N ILE A 158 0.89 -8.06 13.00
CA ILE A 158 0.39 -9.44 12.93
C ILE A 158 0.88 -10.26 14.12
N THR A 159 2.18 -10.60 14.16
CA THR A 159 2.73 -11.62 15.07
C THR A 159 2.44 -11.33 16.54
N ARG A 160 2.52 -10.06 16.97
CA ARG A 160 2.26 -9.70 18.37
C ARG A 160 0.81 -9.94 18.85
N PHE A 161 -0.11 -10.19 17.92
CA PHE A 161 -1.52 -10.47 18.20
C PHE A 161 -1.90 -11.94 18.02
N GLU A 162 -1.03 -12.75 17.42
CA GLU A 162 -1.17 -14.19 17.34
C GLU A 162 -0.92 -14.78 18.74
N LYS A 163 -1.98 -15.25 19.39
CA LYS A 163 -1.94 -15.90 20.71
C LYS A 163 -2.24 -17.38 20.58
#